data_AF-A0A6C0UC70-F1
#
_entry.id   AF-A0A6C0UC70-F1
#
_cell.length_a   1.000
_cell.length_b   1.000
_cell.length_c   1.000
_cell.angle_alpha   90.00
_cell.angle_beta   90.00
_cell.angle_gamma   90.00
#
_symmetry.space_group_name_H-M   'P 1'
#
loop_
_entity.id
_entity.type
_entity.pdbx_description
1 polymer ?
#
loop_
_entity_poly.entity_id
_entity_poly.type
_entity_poly.pdbx_seq_one_letter_code
_entity_poly.pdbx_strand_id
1 'polypeptide(L)'
;MHPTASSHAAGPGHNHRSRQVLLVALLLLSLASALAVIRSSHHCRQLYAQLQQLEADQWYLHEDYGRLLLEQSTWASHYRVERVAKRELDMQPPPLQELKVVRQ
;
A
#
# COMPACT_ATOMS: atom_id res chain seq x y z
N MET A 1 12.21 -76.68 -50.48
CA MET A 1 12.66 -76.36 -49.10
C MET A 1 13.16 -74.92 -49.10
N HIS A 2 12.55 -74.07 -48.27
CA HIS A 2 12.84 -72.66 -47.95
C HIS A 2 12.75 -71.61 -49.07
N PRO A 3 11.92 -70.59 -48.85
CA PRO A 3 12.48 -69.30 -48.44
C PRO A 3 11.71 -68.67 -47.26
N THR A 4 12.40 -67.88 -46.44
CA THR A 4 11.91 -66.63 -45.81
C THR A 4 12.96 -66.16 -44.80
N ALA A 5 13.83 -65.25 -45.24
CA ALA A 5 14.52 -64.34 -44.35
C ALA A 5 13.71 -63.03 -44.34
N SER A 6 12.93 -62.80 -43.30
CA SER A 6 12.35 -61.49 -43.01
C SER A 6 13.33 -60.71 -42.14
N SER A 7 14.16 -59.91 -42.81
CA SER A 7 14.88 -58.80 -42.21
C SER A 7 13.86 -57.73 -41.80
N HIS A 8 13.71 -57.47 -40.50
CA HIS A 8 12.96 -56.31 -40.00
C HIS A 8 13.91 -55.49 -39.12
N ALA A 9 14.59 -54.53 -39.73
CA ALA A 9 15.39 -53.52 -39.05
C ALA A 9 15.10 -52.15 -39.69
N ALA A 10 14.54 -51.20 -38.91
CA ALA A 10 14.56 -49.74 -39.14
C ALA A 10 13.65 -49.09 -38.07
N GLY A 11 14.01 -48.10 -37.26
CA GLY A 11 15.25 -47.35 -37.01
C GLY A 11 14.91 -46.24 -35.97
N PRO A 12 15.72 -46.00 -34.91
CA PRO A 12 15.39 -45.00 -33.90
C PRO A 12 16.18 -43.69 -34.12
N GLY A 13 15.75 -42.84 -35.05
CA GLY A 13 16.49 -41.61 -35.41
C GLY A 13 15.83 -40.27 -35.02
N HIS A 14 14.50 -40.22 -34.87
CA HIS A 14 13.77 -38.93 -34.81
C HIS A 14 13.55 -38.38 -33.39
N ASN A 15 13.51 -39.24 -32.36
CA ASN A 15 13.14 -38.85 -31.00
C ASN A 15 14.21 -38.04 -30.26
N HIS A 16 15.48 -38.15 -30.67
CA HIS A 16 16.56 -37.42 -30.02
C HIS A 16 16.54 -35.94 -30.39
N ARG A 17 16.34 -35.61 -31.67
CA ARG A 17 16.35 -34.23 -32.16
C ARG A 17 15.14 -33.45 -31.64
N SER A 18 13.96 -34.07 -31.60
CA SER A 18 12.76 -33.46 -31.03
C SER A 18 12.90 -33.21 -29.52
N ARG A 19 13.45 -34.17 -28.74
CA ARG A 19 13.74 -33.96 -27.31
C ARG A 19 14.71 -32.82 -27.05
N GLN A 20 15.77 -32.69 -27.85
CA GLN A 20 16.74 -31.60 -27.70
C GLN A 20 16.10 -30.22 -27.94
N VAL A 21 15.29 -30.07 -28.98
CA VAL A 21 14.57 -28.81 -29.25
C VAL A 21 13.63 -28.47 -28.09
N LEU A 22 12.91 -29.46 -27.56
CA LEU A 22 11.98 -29.27 -26.45
C LEU A 22 12.71 -28.82 -25.17
N LEU A 23 13.86 -29.43 -24.86
CA LEU A 23 14.68 -29.04 -23.72
C LEU A 23 15.24 -27.61 -23.85
N VAL A 24 15.73 -27.25 -25.03
CA VAL A 24 16.23 -25.89 -25.29
C VAL A 24 15.11 -24.85 -25.17
N ALA A 25 13.94 -25.14 -25.73
CA ALA A 25 12.78 -24.26 -25.61
C ALA A 25 12.36 -24.05 -24.15
N LEU A 26 12.35 -25.11 -23.34
CA LEU A 26 11.98 -25.05 -21.93
C LEU A 26 13.02 -24.26 -21.10
N LEU A 27 14.30 -24.41 -21.43
CA LEU A 27 15.40 -23.62 -20.85
C LEU A 27 15.23 -22.13 -21.16
N LEU A 28 14.97 -21.79 -22.43
CA LEU A 28 14.76 -20.41 -22.85
C LEU A 28 13.53 -19.80 -22.18
N LEU A 29 12.43 -20.56 -22.08
CA LEU A 29 11.21 -20.11 -21.43
C LEU A 29 11.42 -19.87 -19.93
N SER A 30 12.16 -20.75 -19.26
CA SER A 30 12.56 -20.58 -17.86
C SER A 30 13.42 -19.33 -17.66
N LEU A 31 14.40 -19.11 -18.53
CA LEU A 31 15.26 -17.92 -18.48
C LEU A 31 14.46 -16.63 -18.69
N ALA A 32 13.55 -16.63 -19.66
CA ALA A 32 12.65 -15.51 -19.91
C ALA A 32 11.75 -15.24 -18.69
N SER A 33 11.21 -16.29 -18.07
CA SER A 33 10.41 -16.16 -16.84
C SER A 33 11.23 -15.57 -15.69
N ALA A 34 12.47 -16.02 -15.49
CA ALA A 34 13.34 -15.50 -14.45
C ALA A 34 13.62 -14.00 -14.65
N LEU A 35 13.94 -13.59 -15.87
CA LEU A 35 14.16 -12.18 -16.22
C LEU A 35 12.89 -11.33 -16.05
N ALA A 36 11.72 -11.86 -16.43
CA ALA A 36 10.44 -11.18 -16.26
C ALA A 36 10.12 -10.94 -14.77
N VAL A 37 10.36 -11.95 -13.91
CA VAL A 37 10.18 -11.83 -12.46
C VAL A 37 11.13 -10.80 -11.86
N ILE A 38 12.41 -10.81 -12.25
CA ILE A 38 13.39 -9.82 -11.78
C ILE A 38 12.95 -8.39 -12.16
N ARG A 39 12.50 -8.21 -13.41
CA ARG A 39 11.99 -6.92 -13.90
C ARG A 39 10.77 -6.48 -13.09
N SER A 40 9.84 -7.38 -12.82
CA SER A 40 8.66 -7.11 -12.00
C SER A 40 9.04 -6.70 -10.57
N SER A 41 10.01 -7.39 -9.96
CA SER A 41 10.51 -7.05 -8.62
C SER A 41 11.14 -5.66 -8.59
N HIS A 42 11.91 -5.28 -9.61
CA HIS A 42 12.55 -3.97 -9.64
C HIS A 42 11.53 -2.83 -9.75
N HIS A 43 10.52 -2.97 -10.61
CA HIS A 43 9.42 -2.00 -10.69
C HIS A 43 8.60 -1.96 -9.40
N CYS A 44 8.30 -3.12 -8.80
CA CYS A 44 7.59 -3.20 -7.53
C CYS A 44 8.31 -2.40 -6.43
N ARG A 45 9.63 -2.57 -6.30
CA ARG A 45 10.43 -1.81 -5.32
C ARG A 45 10.39 -0.30 -5.55
N GLN A 46 10.43 0.16 -6.79
CA GLN A 46 10.35 1.59 -7.11
C GLN A 46 8.98 2.18 -6.78
N LEU A 47 7.89 1.49 -7.15
CA LEU A 47 6.53 1.93 -6.81
C LEU A 47 6.31 1.95 -5.30
N TYR A 48 6.80 0.94 -4.58
CA TYR A 48 6.72 0.90 -3.11
C TYR A 48 7.49 2.06 -2.47
N ALA A 49 8.69 2.38 -2.95
CA ALA A 49 9.46 3.51 -2.43
C ALA A 49 8.72 4.83 -2.60
N GLN A 50 8.09 5.05 -3.77
CA GLN A 50 7.27 6.25 -4.01
C GLN A 50 6.05 6.30 -3.10
N LEU A 51 5.36 5.18 -2.92
CA LEU A 51 4.21 5.09 -2.02
C LEU A 51 4.60 5.41 -0.58
N GLN A 52 5.70 4.83 -0.08
CA GLN A 52 6.19 5.08 1.27
C GLN A 52 6.56 6.55 1.50
N GLN A 53 7.11 7.22 0.49
CA GLN A 53 7.44 8.64 0.61
C GLN A 53 6.18 9.50 0.72
N LEU A 54 5.18 9.25 -0.13
CA LEU A 54 3.92 9.99 -0.10
C LEU A 54 3.15 9.76 1.20
N GLU A 55 3.20 8.53 1.73
CA GLU A 55 2.60 8.19 3.00
C GLU A 55 3.34 8.90 4.16
N ALA A 56 4.67 8.94 4.16
CA ALA A 56 5.43 9.70 5.15
C ALA A 56 5.05 11.20 5.16
N ASP A 57 4.90 11.81 3.99
CA ASP A 57 4.47 13.21 3.86
C ASP A 57 3.05 13.42 4.43
N GLN A 58 2.13 12.49 4.17
CA GLN A 58 0.77 12.53 4.71
C GLN A 58 0.77 12.46 6.24
N TRP A 59 1.58 11.56 6.83
CA TRP A 59 1.66 11.40 8.28
C TRP A 59 2.23 12.66 8.95
N TYR A 60 3.27 13.25 8.38
CA TYR A 60 3.84 14.50 8.86
C TYR A 60 2.79 15.62 8.88
N LEU A 61 2.05 15.80 7.78
CA LEU A 61 1.04 16.84 7.68
C LEU A 61 -0.15 16.60 8.62
N HIS A 62 -0.50 15.34 8.89
CA HIS A 62 -1.56 14.97 9.83
C HIS A 62 -1.18 15.29 11.27
N GLU A 63 0.08 15.05 11.65
CA GLU A 63 0.60 15.40 12.98
C GLU A 63 0.56 16.92 13.19
N ASP A 64 1.06 17.69 12.22
CA ASP A 64 1.02 19.15 12.25
C ASP A 64 -0.42 19.66 12.36
N TYR A 65 -1.33 19.14 11.53
CA TYR A 65 -2.74 19.51 11.60
C TYR A 65 -3.34 19.21 12.98
N GLY A 66 -3.06 18.03 13.55
CA GLY A 66 -3.50 17.67 14.90
C GLY A 66 -2.99 18.64 15.96
N ARG A 67 -1.71 19.03 15.89
CA ARG A 67 -1.12 20.04 16.76
C ARG A 67 -1.80 21.40 16.60
N LEU A 68 -2.00 21.88 15.37
CA LEU A 68 -2.74 23.11 15.11
C LEU A 68 -4.18 23.05 15.63
N LEU A 69 -4.84 21.89 15.55
CA LEU A 69 -6.21 21.71 16.03
C LEU A 69 -6.28 21.75 17.57
N LEU A 70 -5.28 21.21 18.25
CA LEU A 70 -5.12 21.33 19.70
C LEU A 70 -4.83 22.78 20.11
N GLU A 71 -3.96 23.48 19.36
CA GLU A 71 -3.74 24.91 19.52
C GLU A 71 -5.00 25.72 19.24
N GLN A 72 -5.84 25.36 18.26
CA GLN A 72 -7.09 26.08 18.02
C GLN A 72 -8.17 25.75 19.05
N SER A 73 -8.36 24.49 19.43
CA SER A 73 -9.42 24.08 20.36
C SER A 73 -9.27 24.72 21.74
N THR A 74 -8.03 24.89 22.19
CA THR A 74 -7.72 25.61 23.45
C THR A 74 -8.13 27.09 23.41
N TRP A 75 -8.08 27.75 22.25
CA TRP A 75 -8.49 29.15 22.10
C TRP A 75 -9.94 29.30 21.65
N ALA A 76 -10.44 28.44 20.76
CA ALA A 76 -11.73 28.58 20.08
C ALA A 76 -12.92 28.20 20.97
N SER A 77 -12.77 27.25 21.89
CA SER A 77 -13.85 26.85 22.82
C SER A 77 -14.15 27.94 23.84
N HIS A 78 -13.13 28.47 24.53
CA HIS A 78 -13.34 29.48 25.56
C HIS A 78 -13.50 30.90 24.98
N TYR A 79 -12.59 31.33 24.10
CA TYR A 79 -12.57 32.73 23.65
C TYR A 79 -13.77 33.08 22.77
N ARG A 80 -14.20 32.16 21.90
CA ARG A 80 -15.31 32.44 20.97
C ARG A 80 -16.66 32.44 21.69
N VAL A 81 -16.86 31.52 22.63
CA VAL A 81 -18.08 31.47 23.46
C VAL A 81 -18.14 32.65 24.42
N GLU A 82 -17.06 32.97 25.13
CA GLU A 82 -17.03 34.09 26.08
C GLU A 82 -17.23 35.44 25.38
N ARG A 83 -16.62 35.63 24.21
CA ARG A 83 -16.72 36.89 23.47
C ARG A 83 -18.11 37.09 22.86
N VAL A 84 -18.78 36.03 22.40
CA VAL A 84 -20.18 36.09 21.96
C VAL A 84 -21.12 36.33 23.15
N ALA A 85 -20.91 35.62 24.27
CA ALA A 85 -21.68 35.80 25.50
C ALA A 85 -21.57 37.23 26.07
N LYS A 86 -20.37 37.81 26.10
CA LYS A 86 -20.16 39.19 26.57
C LYS A 86 -20.64 40.25 25.59
N ARG A 87 -20.43 40.08 24.28
CA ARG A 87 -20.70 41.15 23.30
C ARG A 87 -22.11 41.14 22.72
N GLU A 88 -22.68 39.96 22.49
CA GLU A 88 -24.00 39.85 21.86
C GLU A 88 -25.11 39.60 22.89
N LEU A 89 -24.78 38.97 24.02
CA LEU A 89 -25.75 38.62 25.07
C LEU A 89 -25.58 39.44 26.35
N ASP A 90 -24.63 40.39 26.38
CA ASP A 90 -24.28 41.25 27.53
C ASP A 90 -24.13 40.48 28.86
N MET A 91 -23.72 39.20 28.78
CA MET A 91 -23.59 38.35 29.97
C MET A 91 -22.40 38.80 30.81
N GLN A 92 -22.69 39.30 32.01
CA GLN A 92 -21.70 39.54 33.06
C GLN A 92 -21.67 38.36 34.05
N PRO A 93 -20.49 38.01 34.60
CA PRO A 93 -20.41 37.03 35.68
C PRO A 93 -21.27 37.50 36.87
N PRO A 94 -22.21 36.67 37.37
CA PRO A 94 -23.05 37.07 38.49
C PRO A 94 -22.19 37.29 39.74
N PRO A 95 -22.50 38.30 40.58
CA PRO A 95 -21.81 38.52 41.83
C PRO A 95 -21.96 37.30 42.76
N LEU A 96 -20.93 37.02 43.57
CA LEU A 96 -20.83 35.86 44.47
C LEU A 96 -22.03 35.67 45.42
N GLN A 97 -22.87 36.69 45.55
CA GLN A 97 -24.05 36.75 46.42
C GLN A 97 -25.28 36.04 45.82
N GLU A 98 -25.30 35.72 44.52
CA GLU A 98 -26.43 35.04 43.83
C GLU A 98 -26.14 33.59 43.41
N LEU A 99 -24.97 33.05 43.78
CA LEU A 99 -24.60 31.66 43.48
C LEU A 99 -25.39 30.69 44.38
N LYS A 100 -26.51 30.17 43.86
CA LYS A 100 -27.28 29.10 44.50
C LYS A 100 -26.75 27.74 44.06
N VAL A 101 -25.86 27.16 44.86
CA VAL A 101 -25.32 25.81 44.64
C VAL A 101 -26.41 24.78 44.96
N VAL A 102 -26.92 24.10 43.93
CA VAL A 102 -27.84 22.97 44.13
C VAL A 102 -27.00 21.71 44.31
N ARG A 103 -27.05 21.14 45.51
CA ARG A 103 -26.42 19.87 45.86
C ARG A 103 -27.27 18.74 45.26
N GLN A 104 -26.68 17.92 44.39
CA GLN A 104 -27.26 16.61 44.04
C GLN A 104 -27.01 15.61 45.16
#